data_AF-A0A524G671-F1
#
_entry.id   AF-A0A524G671-F1
#
_cell.length_a   1.000
_cell.length_b   1.000
_cell.length_c   1.000
_cell.angle_alpha   90.00
_cell.angle_beta   90.00
_cell.angle_gamma   90.00
#
_symmetry.space_group_name_H-M   'P 1'
#
loop_
_entity.id
_entity.type
_entity.pdbx_description
1 polymer ?
#
loop_
_entity_poly.entity_id
_entity_poly.type
_entity_poly.pdbx_seq_one_letter_code
_entity_poly.pdbx_strand_id
1 'polypeptide(L)'
;MRKQIQVGMVLGIVILLLDSLGCIQIASSWHESDSLQTGPYVDEIIFQIIEHPDDRFLALQAGEIDMDLDFFHPIHLPNIWELDIDIFSSLRNGYGQITINCQRYPLSISGFRRAFAFAFDKTRITAEIMDGFSQEHDSLVPFVNSWCVENQFDWHYYTNQSDIGNQILDDLNFTINPSTGFRLAPNGDPFEVVILYSSASSEIAGGSAQIGVDALHSLHIDARREEYLYEDISGGAYDMILYTIDFDDYNIDWLAHEYWSENADDYYWNIARFENDTYDNWRNQLLYGTTYEEVYEAAKAMQEILHYNVPRLVVYEDTYLQRYRNDQFTGHVGDLRKYITGPWTMRKIHKIDGTFGGTVTIGMAEEPESFNIFLQVSDYSLAIVDNLYPSLYDYGPDMVPVQDLAESMVIETHMDNQNVPLGHTRFTFDIVHNATWSDGTPLTAEDVVFTFTYDYERAQYMTPIPRFIGNLTSAYAPTTYRVIIEFDTESYWYFNYCGFTYILPQHIFNNETGIGYQGWNTWNPVFDPEEPNVNCGPYTFSNYEVGEFYTIKRNPNFYYSTFSIDSSTTTNSSSTTNQTNDSFPLNWSYAVSITLASGSTIVIIYCTVAIIRKRKEESILLHTKELNQ
;
A
#
# COMPACT_ATOMS: atom_id res chain seq x y z
N MET A 1 20.57 -56.00 -27.18
CA MET A 1 19.34 -56.66 -26.72
C MET A 1 18.98 -56.06 -25.36
N ARG A 2 17.93 -55.21 -25.34
CA ARG A 2 17.15 -54.73 -24.18
C ARG A 2 17.85 -53.94 -23.05
N LYS A 3 17.18 -52.83 -22.68
CA LYS A 3 17.36 -51.94 -21.52
C LYS A 3 18.40 -50.83 -21.66
N GLN A 4 18.00 -49.74 -22.30
CA GLN A 4 18.33 -48.35 -21.96
C GLN A 4 17.58 -47.47 -22.96
N ILE A 5 16.41 -46.95 -22.56
CA ILE A 5 15.60 -45.84 -23.12
C ILE A 5 14.25 -46.02 -22.40
N GLN A 6 14.14 -45.54 -21.15
CA GLN A 6 12.88 -45.31 -20.42
C GLN A 6 13.14 -44.73 -19.01
N VAL A 7 13.99 -43.69 -18.92
CA VAL A 7 14.10 -42.87 -17.69
C VAL A 7 14.00 -41.36 -18.00
N GLY A 8 14.04 -40.94 -19.27
CA GLY A 8 13.92 -39.54 -19.67
C GLY A 8 12.50 -39.02 -19.98
N MET A 9 11.45 -39.82 -19.74
CA MET A 9 10.07 -39.46 -20.14
C MET A 9 9.07 -39.35 -18.98
N VAL A 10 9.50 -39.58 -17.73
CA VAL A 10 8.65 -39.44 -16.53
C VAL A 10 9.00 -38.17 -15.73
N LEU A 11 10.23 -37.64 -15.83
CA LEU A 11 10.56 -36.34 -15.23
C LEU A 11 10.06 -35.12 -16.03
N GLY A 12 9.79 -35.28 -17.34
CA GLY A 12 9.29 -34.19 -18.17
C GLY A 12 7.79 -33.90 -18.00
N ILE A 13 7.02 -34.81 -17.40
CA ILE A 13 5.56 -34.66 -17.25
C ILE A 13 5.18 -34.16 -15.83
N VAL A 14 6.06 -34.32 -14.83
CA VAL A 14 5.82 -33.76 -13.49
C VAL A 14 6.19 -32.28 -13.41
N ILE A 15 7.18 -31.83 -14.18
CA ILE A 15 7.54 -30.40 -14.25
C ILE A 15 6.48 -29.60 -15.04
N LEU A 16 5.87 -30.20 -16.07
CA LEU A 16 4.79 -29.56 -16.85
C LEU A 16 3.41 -29.54 -16.15
N LEU A 17 3.25 -30.20 -15.00
CA LEU A 17 2.02 -30.16 -14.19
C LEU A 17 2.16 -29.31 -12.92
N LEU A 18 3.38 -28.88 -12.56
CA LEU A 18 3.63 -27.92 -11.47
C LEU A 18 3.60 -26.46 -11.98
N ASP A 19 3.88 -26.23 -13.26
CA ASP A 19 3.72 -24.91 -13.91
C ASP A 19 2.25 -24.53 -14.20
N SER A 20 1.28 -25.41 -13.92
CA SER A 20 -0.15 -25.14 -14.14
C SER A 20 -0.95 -24.84 -12.86
N LEU A 21 -0.28 -24.65 -11.72
CA LEU A 21 -0.90 -24.21 -10.45
C LEU A 21 -0.33 -22.90 -9.90
N GLY A 22 0.56 -22.23 -10.64
CA GLY A 22 1.03 -20.88 -10.35
C GLY A 22 0.79 -19.99 -11.56
N CYS A 23 0.18 -18.83 -11.34
CA CYS A 23 -0.22 -17.86 -12.36
C CYS A 23 -1.52 -18.23 -13.10
N ILE A 24 -2.66 -18.04 -12.42
CA ILE A 24 -3.85 -17.55 -13.14
C ILE A 24 -3.44 -16.17 -13.66
N GLN A 25 -2.98 -16.11 -14.91
CA GLN A 25 -3.02 -14.87 -15.67
C GLN A 25 -4.50 -14.48 -15.72
N ILE A 26 -4.87 -13.45 -14.97
CA ILE A 26 -6.11 -12.72 -15.23
C ILE A 26 -5.97 -12.21 -16.66
N ALA A 27 -6.53 -12.97 -17.60
CA ALA A 27 -6.76 -12.50 -18.95
C ALA A 27 -7.85 -11.44 -18.86
N SER A 28 -7.46 -10.29 -18.34
CA SER A 28 -8.24 -9.08 -18.45
C SER A 28 -8.16 -8.70 -19.93
N SER A 29 -9.24 -8.96 -20.65
CA SER A 29 -9.46 -8.40 -21.96
C SER A 29 -9.71 -6.89 -21.80
N TRP A 30 -8.68 -6.13 -21.42
CA TRP A 30 -8.70 -4.69 -21.50
C TRP A 30 -8.78 -4.34 -22.97
N HIS A 31 -9.88 -3.69 -23.37
CA HIS A 31 -9.82 -2.90 -24.59
C HIS A 31 -8.86 -1.74 -24.33
N GLU A 32 -7.80 -1.67 -25.14
CA GLU A 32 -6.74 -0.66 -25.19
C GLU A 32 -7.25 0.79 -25.38
N SER A 33 -8.56 1.04 -25.25
CA SER A 33 -9.24 2.31 -25.51
C SER A 33 -9.97 2.94 -24.30
N ASP A 34 -10.15 2.23 -23.17
CA ASP A 34 -10.88 2.79 -22.01
C ASP A 34 -9.91 3.08 -20.86
N SER A 35 -9.81 4.36 -20.46
CA SER A 35 -8.96 4.80 -19.34
C SER A 35 -9.48 4.24 -18.00
N LEU A 36 -8.54 3.98 -17.08
CA LEU A 36 -8.85 3.50 -15.73
C LEU A 36 -9.70 4.51 -14.93
N GLN A 37 -9.49 5.81 -15.15
CA GLN A 37 -10.22 6.88 -14.48
C GLN A 37 -11.69 6.99 -14.92
N THR A 38 -12.02 6.45 -16.10
CA THR A 38 -13.33 6.60 -16.71
C THR A 38 -14.40 5.79 -15.97
N GLY A 39 -15.48 6.44 -15.56
CA GLY A 39 -16.58 5.87 -14.76
C GLY A 39 -17.23 6.92 -13.85
N PRO A 40 -18.08 6.54 -12.87
CA PRO A 40 -18.58 5.19 -12.62
C PRO A 40 -19.79 4.83 -13.50
N TYR A 41 -20.06 3.52 -13.65
CA TYR A 41 -21.08 3.00 -14.57
C TYR A 41 -22.37 2.53 -13.89
N VAL A 42 -22.33 2.22 -12.58
CA VAL A 42 -23.52 1.89 -11.78
C VAL A 42 -24.12 3.15 -11.16
N ASP A 43 -25.39 3.09 -10.77
CA ASP A 43 -26.09 4.22 -10.16
C ASP A 43 -25.79 4.32 -8.67
N GLU A 44 -25.70 3.18 -7.99
CA GLU A 44 -25.62 3.10 -6.53
C GLU A 44 -24.70 1.96 -6.09
N ILE A 45 -24.01 2.17 -4.96
CA ILE A 45 -23.31 1.14 -4.21
C ILE A 45 -23.88 1.15 -2.79
N ILE A 46 -24.28 -0.02 -2.31
CA ILE A 46 -24.80 -0.23 -0.96
C ILE A 46 -23.78 -1.05 -0.18
N PHE A 47 -23.25 -0.49 0.89
CA PHE A 47 -22.45 -1.21 1.87
C PHE A 47 -23.37 -1.73 2.96
N GLN A 48 -23.63 -3.03 2.97
CA GLN A 48 -24.56 -3.70 3.86
C GLN A 48 -23.82 -4.33 5.05
N ILE A 49 -24.28 -4.02 6.26
CA ILE A 49 -23.69 -4.55 7.50
C ILE A 49 -24.19 -5.99 7.71
N ILE A 50 -23.26 -6.93 7.71
CA ILE A 50 -23.50 -8.34 8.00
C ILE A 50 -22.32 -8.83 8.84
N GLU A 51 -22.47 -8.80 10.16
CA GLU A 51 -21.39 -8.98 11.12
C GLU A 51 -20.65 -10.33 10.97
N HIS A 52 -21.40 -11.42 10.78
CA HIS A 52 -20.84 -12.76 10.82
C HIS A 52 -20.36 -13.24 9.43
N PRO A 53 -19.14 -13.79 9.32
CA PRO A 53 -18.57 -14.19 8.03
C PRO A 53 -19.35 -15.31 7.33
N ASP A 54 -19.95 -16.23 8.09
CA ASP A 54 -20.80 -17.30 7.53
C ASP A 54 -22.09 -16.72 6.92
N ASP A 55 -22.67 -15.69 7.53
CA ASP A 55 -23.87 -15.03 7.03
C ASP A 55 -23.55 -14.19 5.78
N ARG A 56 -22.40 -13.51 5.73
CA ARG A 56 -21.91 -12.84 4.51
C ARG A 56 -21.73 -13.84 3.37
N PHE A 57 -21.12 -14.98 3.65
CA PHE A 57 -20.98 -16.03 2.64
C PHE A 57 -22.35 -16.49 2.14
N LEU A 58 -23.32 -16.79 3.01
CA LEU A 58 -24.68 -17.17 2.62
C LEU A 58 -25.38 -16.08 1.79
N ALA A 59 -25.24 -14.81 2.17
CA ALA A 59 -25.78 -13.68 1.42
C ALA A 59 -25.16 -13.59 0.01
N LEU A 60 -23.86 -13.84 -0.13
CA LEU A 60 -23.18 -13.92 -1.42
C LEU A 60 -23.70 -15.09 -2.26
N GLN A 61 -23.97 -16.27 -1.66
CA GLN A 61 -24.58 -17.41 -2.35
C GLN A 61 -26.00 -17.09 -2.84
N ALA A 62 -26.78 -16.41 -2.01
CA ALA A 62 -28.15 -16.01 -2.32
C ALA A 62 -28.24 -14.88 -3.37
N GLY A 63 -27.12 -14.20 -3.66
CA GLY A 63 -27.09 -13.02 -4.52
C GLY A 63 -27.68 -11.78 -3.84
N GLU A 64 -27.68 -11.74 -2.51
CA GLU A 64 -28.10 -10.57 -1.71
C GLU A 64 -26.97 -9.52 -1.65
N ILE A 65 -25.72 -9.98 -1.65
CA ILE A 65 -24.53 -9.14 -1.85
C ILE A 65 -23.77 -9.61 -3.10
N ASP A 66 -23.05 -8.69 -3.75
CA ASP A 66 -22.21 -8.92 -4.93
C ASP A 66 -20.73 -9.13 -4.56
N MET A 67 -20.27 -8.50 -3.46
CA MET A 67 -18.89 -8.59 -2.97
C MET A 67 -18.87 -8.68 -1.44
N ASP A 68 -17.85 -9.34 -0.90
CA ASP A 68 -17.52 -9.35 0.53
C ASP A 68 -16.26 -8.48 0.73
N LEU A 69 -16.40 -7.38 1.49
CA LEU A 69 -15.29 -6.48 1.81
C LEU A 69 -14.30 -7.13 2.76
N ASP A 70 -14.76 -8.03 3.61
CA ASP A 70 -13.92 -8.68 4.59
C ASP A 70 -13.07 -9.79 3.99
N PHE A 71 -11.89 -9.96 4.55
CA PHE A 71 -11.03 -11.10 4.24
C PHE A 71 -11.56 -12.37 4.91
N PHE A 72 -11.49 -13.50 4.23
CA PHE A 72 -11.90 -14.79 4.79
C PHE A 72 -10.75 -15.77 4.94
N HIS A 73 -10.84 -16.63 5.95
CA HIS A 73 -9.82 -17.65 6.19
C HIS A 73 -9.83 -18.74 5.09
N PRO A 74 -8.67 -19.16 4.58
CA PRO A 74 -8.59 -20.12 3.47
C PRO A 74 -9.26 -21.48 3.72
N ILE A 75 -9.45 -21.87 4.98
CA ILE A 75 -10.21 -23.08 5.37
C ILE A 75 -11.61 -23.14 4.75
N HIS A 76 -12.18 -22.00 4.37
CA HIS A 76 -13.50 -21.92 3.74
C HIS A 76 -13.47 -22.09 2.20
N LEU A 77 -12.30 -22.11 1.55
CA LEU A 77 -12.16 -22.24 0.09
C LEU A 77 -12.85 -23.46 -0.53
N PRO A 78 -12.81 -24.67 0.06
CA PRO A 78 -13.44 -25.85 -0.54
C PRO A 78 -14.95 -25.70 -0.79
N ASN A 79 -15.61 -24.75 -0.12
CA ASN A 79 -17.06 -24.53 -0.21
C ASN A 79 -17.48 -23.60 -1.36
N ILE A 80 -16.54 -23.03 -2.13
CA ILE A 80 -16.81 -21.92 -3.07
C ILE A 80 -16.94 -22.40 -4.53
N TRP A 81 -16.28 -23.51 -4.91
CA TRP A 81 -16.10 -23.94 -6.31
C TRP A 81 -17.37 -24.39 -7.05
N GLU A 82 -18.53 -24.48 -6.38
CA GLU A 82 -19.80 -24.87 -7.01
C GLU A 82 -20.72 -23.68 -7.30
N LEU A 83 -20.22 -22.45 -7.21
CA LEU A 83 -21.02 -21.22 -7.24
C LEU A 83 -20.41 -20.24 -8.25
N ASP A 84 -21.24 -19.34 -8.79
CA ASP A 84 -20.78 -18.20 -9.62
C ASP A 84 -20.10 -17.12 -8.74
N ILE A 85 -19.15 -17.56 -7.91
CA ILE A 85 -18.37 -16.77 -6.95
C ILE A 85 -16.90 -16.99 -7.27
N ASP A 86 -16.21 -15.90 -7.59
CA ASP A 86 -14.78 -15.83 -7.76
C ASP A 86 -14.09 -15.31 -6.49
N ILE A 87 -12.77 -15.47 -6.47
CA ILE A 87 -11.92 -15.11 -5.35
C ILE A 87 -10.82 -14.21 -5.86
N PHE A 88 -10.70 -13.03 -5.27
CA PHE A 88 -9.52 -12.20 -5.43
C PHE A 88 -8.57 -12.50 -4.30
N SER A 89 -7.30 -12.70 -4.64
CA SER A 89 -6.24 -12.99 -3.67
C SER A 89 -5.04 -12.11 -3.96
N SER A 90 -4.51 -11.48 -2.92
CA SER A 90 -3.21 -10.82 -3.01
C SER A 90 -2.45 -10.99 -1.71
N LEU A 91 -1.13 -11.00 -1.84
CA LEU A 91 -0.24 -10.88 -0.70
C LEU A 91 -0.44 -9.51 -0.05
N ARG A 92 -0.40 -9.48 1.27
CA ARG A 92 -0.65 -8.29 2.08
C ARG A 92 0.52 -7.32 2.03
N ASN A 93 0.25 -6.02 1.98
CA ASN A 93 1.26 -4.99 2.27
C ASN A 93 1.47 -4.87 3.80
N GLY A 94 1.95 -5.94 4.40
CA GLY A 94 2.03 -6.09 5.85
C GLY A 94 2.37 -7.53 6.21
N TYR A 95 2.65 -7.78 7.48
CA TYR A 95 3.13 -9.09 7.93
C TYR A 95 2.92 -9.29 9.43
N GLY A 96 2.98 -10.56 9.86
CA GLY A 96 3.19 -10.91 11.26
C GLY A 96 4.67 -10.85 11.60
N GLN A 97 5.02 -10.31 12.78
CA GLN A 97 6.41 -10.18 13.20
C GLN A 97 6.60 -10.34 14.71
N ILE A 98 7.82 -10.68 15.11
CA ILE A 98 8.30 -10.64 16.49
C ILE A 98 9.28 -9.48 16.63
N THR A 99 8.94 -8.49 17.44
CA THR A 99 9.83 -7.39 17.81
C THR A 99 10.62 -7.78 19.05
N ILE A 100 11.93 -7.54 19.03
CA ILE A 100 12.88 -7.97 20.06
C ILE A 100 13.46 -6.73 20.72
N ASN A 101 13.35 -6.64 22.04
CA ASN A 101 13.89 -5.51 22.79
C ASN A 101 15.43 -5.53 22.80
N CYS A 102 16.04 -4.68 21.99
CA CYS A 102 17.48 -4.61 21.76
C CYS A 102 18.27 -3.98 22.92
N GLN A 103 17.61 -3.46 23.96
CA GLN A 103 18.29 -2.97 25.16
C GLN A 103 18.30 -3.98 26.32
N ARG A 104 17.48 -5.04 26.27
CA ARG A 104 17.44 -6.07 27.34
C ARG A 104 18.52 -7.12 27.15
N TYR A 105 19.31 -7.39 28.16
CA TYR A 105 20.30 -8.48 28.11
C TYR A 105 19.63 -9.85 28.31
N PRO A 106 19.96 -10.90 27.53
CA PRO A 106 20.98 -10.96 26.48
C PRO A 106 20.51 -10.59 25.07
N LEU A 107 19.25 -10.19 24.88
CA LEU A 107 18.67 -9.78 23.59
C LEU A 107 19.38 -8.58 22.95
N SER A 108 20.10 -7.78 23.73
CA SER A 108 20.94 -6.68 23.25
C SER A 108 22.12 -7.14 22.39
N ILE A 109 22.52 -8.41 22.49
CA ILE A 109 23.55 -9.00 21.64
C ILE A 109 22.92 -9.42 20.31
N SER A 110 23.26 -8.73 19.22
CA SER A 110 22.74 -9.07 17.87
C SER A 110 22.95 -10.55 17.50
N GLY A 111 24.09 -11.14 17.88
CA GLY A 111 24.34 -12.57 17.64
C GLY A 111 23.34 -13.50 18.33
N PHE A 112 22.80 -13.13 19.50
CA PHE A 112 21.72 -13.89 20.13
C PHE A 112 20.43 -13.82 19.29
N ARG A 113 20.05 -12.61 18.84
CA ARG A 113 18.85 -12.41 18.01
C ARG A 113 18.95 -13.13 16.67
N ARG A 114 20.14 -13.13 16.06
CA ARG A 114 20.43 -13.89 14.83
C ARG A 114 20.36 -15.39 15.07
N ALA A 115 20.87 -15.89 16.19
CA ALA A 115 20.75 -17.30 16.53
C ALA A 115 19.27 -17.71 16.63
N PHE A 116 18.44 -16.89 17.28
CA PHE A 116 16.99 -17.07 17.33
C PHE A 116 16.37 -17.05 15.92
N ALA A 117 16.70 -16.07 15.08
CA ALA A 117 16.20 -15.99 13.70
C ALA A 117 16.54 -17.25 12.89
N PHE A 118 17.77 -17.75 12.96
CA PHE A 118 18.14 -19.00 12.28
C PHE A 118 17.40 -20.23 12.82
N ALA A 119 17.05 -20.27 14.10
CA ALA A 119 16.30 -21.41 14.66
C ALA A 119 14.80 -21.35 14.38
N PHE A 120 14.26 -20.17 14.09
CA PHE A 120 12.84 -19.97 13.82
C PHE A 120 12.44 -20.61 12.48
N ASP A 121 11.31 -21.31 12.44
CA ASP A 121 10.85 -22.05 11.26
C ASP A 121 9.60 -21.39 10.68
N LYS A 122 9.79 -20.51 9.70
CA LYS A 122 8.69 -19.79 9.04
C LYS A 122 7.87 -20.72 8.15
N THR A 123 8.51 -21.70 7.52
CA THR A 123 7.82 -22.74 6.75
C THR A 123 6.83 -23.52 7.61
N ARG A 124 7.13 -23.77 8.90
CA ARG A 124 6.15 -24.34 9.83
C ARG A 124 4.96 -23.43 10.07
N ILE A 125 5.12 -22.10 10.12
CA ILE A 125 3.96 -21.19 10.21
C ILE A 125 3.10 -21.32 8.96
N THR A 126 3.71 -21.23 7.79
CA THR A 126 3.00 -21.34 6.51
C THR A 126 2.22 -22.66 6.43
N ALA A 127 2.83 -23.78 6.83
CA ALA A 127 2.22 -25.09 6.71
C ALA A 127 1.25 -25.47 7.84
N GLU A 128 1.55 -25.12 9.10
CA GLU A 128 0.81 -25.57 10.29
C GLU A 128 -0.24 -24.55 10.78
N ILE A 129 -0.05 -23.25 10.48
CA ILE A 129 -0.90 -22.16 10.99
C ILE A 129 -1.69 -21.49 9.87
N MET A 130 -1.05 -21.24 8.72
CA MET A 130 -1.65 -20.46 7.63
C MET A 130 -2.22 -21.31 6.50
N ASP A 131 -2.22 -22.64 6.62
CA ASP A 131 -2.71 -23.58 5.60
C ASP A 131 -2.14 -23.35 4.18
N GLY A 132 -0.93 -22.80 4.08
CA GLY A 132 -0.27 -22.45 2.81
C GLY A 132 -0.62 -21.07 2.24
N PHE A 133 -1.39 -20.24 2.95
CA PHE A 133 -1.80 -18.89 2.53
C PHE A 133 -0.95 -17.79 3.15
N SER A 134 0.33 -18.09 3.29
CA SER A 134 1.37 -17.11 3.57
C SER A 134 2.63 -17.52 2.84
N GLN A 135 3.59 -16.61 2.78
CA GLN A 135 4.95 -16.93 2.36
C GLN A 135 5.95 -16.60 3.46
N GLU A 136 7.10 -17.25 3.39
CA GLU A 136 8.26 -16.85 4.17
C GLU A 136 8.81 -15.52 3.66
N HIS A 137 9.13 -14.62 4.60
CA HIS A 137 9.61 -13.27 4.30
C HIS A 137 10.57 -12.82 5.41
N ASP A 138 11.68 -12.15 5.08
CA ASP A 138 12.68 -11.65 6.03
C ASP A 138 12.72 -10.12 6.12
N SER A 139 12.50 -9.43 5.02
CA SER A 139 12.60 -7.97 4.92
C SER A 139 11.53 -7.30 5.78
N LEU A 140 11.90 -6.20 6.42
CA LEU A 140 10.92 -5.39 7.14
C LEU A 140 10.07 -4.52 6.19
N VAL A 141 10.36 -4.54 4.89
CA VAL A 141 9.50 -3.99 3.84
C VAL A 141 8.73 -5.15 3.21
N PRO A 142 7.37 -5.13 3.17
CA PRO A 142 6.57 -6.22 2.59
C PRO A 142 6.96 -6.55 1.16
N PHE A 143 6.80 -7.79 0.71
CA PHE A 143 7.26 -8.25 -0.60
C PHE A 143 6.54 -7.54 -1.76
N VAL A 144 5.26 -7.20 -1.59
CA VAL A 144 4.49 -6.45 -2.59
C VAL A 144 5.00 -5.02 -2.78
N ASN A 145 5.66 -4.45 -1.76
CA ASN A 145 6.17 -3.09 -1.80
C ASN A 145 7.39 -3.01 -2.75
N SER A 146 7.35 -2.05 -3.67
CA SER A 146 8.36 -1.89 -4.73
C SER A 146 9.77 -1.53 -4.23
N TRP A 147 9.91 -1.14 -2.96
CA TRP A 147 11.19 -0.88 -2.29
C TRP A 147 11.78 -2.11 -1.59
N CYS A 148 11.07 -3.24 -1.60
CA CYS A 148 11.52 -4.46 -0.95
C CYS A 148 12.77 -5.04 -1.62
N VAL A 149 13.77 -5.37 -0.80
CA VAL A 149 15.01 -6.01 -1.27
C VAL A 149 15.16 -7.47 -0.85
N GLU A 150 14.07 -8.14 -0.47
CA GLU A 150 14.03 -9.54 -0.02
C GLU A 150 14.90 -10.45 -0.90
N ASN A 151 14.67 -10.43 -2.22
CA ASN A 151 15.37 -11.26 -3.20
C ASN A 151 16.87 -10.93 -3.39
N GLN A 152 17.40 -9.92 -2.68
CA GLN A 152 18.79 -9.49 -2.75
C GLN A 152 19.58 -9.83 -1.49
N PHE A 153 18.94 -10.38 -0.44
CA PHE A 153 19.66 -10.81 0.75
C PHE A 153 20.58 -12.01 0.45
N ASP A 154 21.76 -12.00 1.06
CA ASP A 154 22.77 -13.05 0.89
C ASP A 154 22.35 -14.40 1.51
N TRP A 155 21.43 -14.37 2.48
CA TRP A 155 20.84 -15.55 3.14
C TRP A 155 19.43 -15.24 3.64
N HIS A 156 18.67 -16.29 3.94
CA HIS A 156 17.32 -16.20 4.48
C HIS A 156 17.12 -17.04 5.76
N TYR A 157 16.18 -16.62 6.61
CA TYR A 157 15.80 -17.28 7.86
C TYR A 157 14.52 -18.15 7.72
N TYR A 158 14.23 -18.68 6.53
CA TYR A 158 12.94 -19.33 6.24
C TYR A 158 12.71 -20.65 6.98
N THR A 159 13.75 -21.45 7.14
CA THR A 159 13.66 -22.80 7.72
C THR A 159 14.51 -22.92 8.97
N ASN A 160 14.21 -23.91 9.81
CA ASN A 160 14.99 -24.20 11.01
C ASN A 160 16.45 -24.57 10.66
N GLN A 161 17.35 -23.67 11.05
CA GLN A 161 18.80 -23.76 10.96
C GLN A 161 19.44 -23.63 12.36
N SER A 162 18.82 -24.25 13.37
CA SER A 162 19.26 -24.22 14.77
C SER A 162 20.71 -24.65 15.01
N ASP A 163 21.32 -25.46 14.13
CA ASP A 163 22.75 -25.76 14.17
C ASP A 163 23.61 -24.50 14.02
N ILE A 164 23.25 -23.59 13.10
CA ILE A 164 23.93 -22.30 12.91
C ILE A 164 23.73 -21.43 14.15
N GLY A 165 22.50 -21.35 14.66
CA GLY A 165 22.20 -20.59 15.87
C GLY A 165 22.97 -21.09 17.10
N ASN A 166 23.05 -22.41 17.30
CA ASN A 166 23.84 -23.01 18.37
C ASN A 166 25.33 -22.67 18.25
N GLN A 167 25.89 -22.73 17.04
CA GLN A 167 27.29 -22.35 16.80
C GLN A 167 27.54 -20.87 17.13
N ILE A 168 26.63 -19.96 16.72
CA ILE A 168 26.74 -18.53 17.06
C ILE A 168 26.74 -18.34 18.58
N LEU A 169 25.84 -19.01 19.30
CA LEU A 169 25.76 -18.91 20.77
C LEU A 169 26.99 -19.49 21.46
N ASP A 170 27.55 -20.58 20.96
CA ASP A 170 28.81 -21.16 21.46
C ASP A 170 29.97 -20.18 21.28
N ASP A 171 30.11 -19.57 20.10
CA ASP A 171 31.16 -18.58 19.80
C ASP A 171 31.04 -17.31 20.67
N LEU A 172 29.83 -16.98 21.11
CA LEU A 172 29.54 -15.87 22.01
C LEU A 172 29.72 -16.23 23.50
N ASN A 173 30.09 -17.47 23.82
CA ASN A 173 30.25 -18.00 25.18
C ASN A 173 28.95 -18.13 25.98
N PHE A 174 27.82 -18.38 25.33
CA PHE A 174 26.63 -18.86 26.04
C PHE A 174 26.83 -20.35 26.37
N THR A 175 27.00 -20.69 27.64
CA THR A 175 27.37 -22.07 28.03
C THR A 175 26.17 -22.86 28.53
N ILE A 176 26.05 -24.13 28.16
CA ILE A 176 24.94 -24.98 28.64
C ILE A 176 25.17 -25.35 30.11
N ASN A 177 24.18 -25.03 30.96
CA ASN A 177 24.17 -25.49 32.34
C ASN A 177 23.82 -26.99 32.38
N PRO A 178 24.72 -27.86 32.87
CA PRO A 178 24.49 -29.31 32.87
C PRO A 178 23.33 -29.76 33.78
N SER A 179 22.87 -28.90 34.69
CA SER A 179 21.77 -29.22 35.63
C SER A 179 20.40 -28.93 35.04
N THR A 180 20.26 -27.85 34.26
CA THR A 180 18.98 -27.44 33.67
C THR A 180 18.86 -27.82 32.19
N GLY A 181 19.99 -27.97 31.49
CA GLY A 181 20.01 -28.15 30.03
C GLY A 181 19.86 -26.85 29.24
N PHE A 182 19.70 -25.71 29.93
CA PHE A 182 19.59 -24.38 29.33
C PHE A 182 20.89 -23.59 29.44
N ARG A 183 21.12 -22.67 28.50
CA ARG A 183 22.30 -21.82 28.43
C ARG A 183 22.29 -20.77 29.53
N LEU A 184 23.48 -20.51 30.06
CA LEU A 184 23.82 -19.33 30.84
C LEU A 184 24.33 -18.26 29.88
N ALA A 185 24.04 -17.00 30.20
CA ALA A 185 24.58 -15.88 29.44
C ALA A 185 26.12 -15.78 29.63
N PRO A 186 26.83 -15.02 28.79
CA PRO A 186 28.30 -14.90 28.89
C PRO A 186 28.83 -14.43 30.25
N ASN A 187 28.00 -13.75 31.05
CA ASN A 187 28.32 -13.34 32.41
C ASN A 187 28.14 -14.47 33.47
N GLY A 188 27.61 -15.63 33.07
CA GLY A 188 27.34 -16.80 33.91
C GLY A 188 25.92 -16.84 34.50
N ASP A 189 25.07 -15.84 34.25
CA ASP A 189 23.73 -15.77 34.83
C ASP A 189 22.73 -16.64 34.03
N PRO A 190 21.78 -17.29 34.71
CA PRO A 190 20.62 -17.87 34.05
C PRO A 190 19.68 -16.76 33.58
N PHE A 191 18.93 -17.02 32.51
CA PHE A 191 17.92 -16.10 31.97
C PHE A 191 16.78 -16.90 31.35
N GLU A 192 15.59 -16.29 31.31
CA GLU A 192 14.41 -16.77 30.61
C GLU A 192 14.04 -15.71 29.55
N VAL A 193 13.55 -16.14 28.40
CA VAL A 193 12.98 -15.25 27.37
C VAL A 193 11.47 -15.45 27.29
N VAL A 194 10.72 -14.35 27.39
CA VAL A 194 9.26 -14.38 27.23
C VAL A 194 8.83 -13.81 25.88
N ILE A 195 8.03 -14.57 25.13
CA ILE A 195 7.36 -14.09 23.91
C ILE A 195 5.91 -13.73 24.24
N LEU A 196 5.59 -12.45 24.15
CA LEU A 196 4.25 -11.92 24.36
C LEU A 196 3.41 -12.05 23.08
N TYR A 197 2.13 -12.41 23.21
CA TYR A 197 1.17 -12.39 22.10
C TYR A 197 -0.23 -11.95 22.55
N SER A 198 -0.97 -11.33 21.63
CA SER A 198 -2.32 -10.85 21.92
C SER A 198 -3.31 -12.01 22.04
N SER A 199 -4.14 -11.99 23.09
CA SER A 199 -5.24 -12.95 23.26
C SER A 199 -6.30 -12.84 22.16
N ALA A 200 -6.38 -11.69 21.47
CA ALA A 200 -7.30 -11.48 20.35
C ALA A 200 -6.96 -12.34 19.11
N SER A 201 -5.74 -12.89 19.03
CA SER A 201 -5.28 -13.74 17.92
C SER A 201 -4.64 -15.03 18.46
N SER A 202 -5.33 -15.73 19.37
CA SER A 202 -4.77 -16.89 20.08
C SER A 202 -4.34 -18.04 19.15
N GLU A 203 -4.99 -18.22 18.01
CA GLU A 203 -4.67 -19.26 17.03
C GLU A 203 -3.40 -18.89 16.24
N ILE A 204 -3.42 -17.76 15.53
CA ILE A 204 -2.31 -17.32 14.69
C ILE A 204 -1.14 -16.79 15.52
N ALA A 205 -1.37 -15.76 16.35
CA ALA A 205 -0.31 -15.15 17.16
C ALA A 205 0.19 -16.12 18.24
N GLY A 206 -0.72 -16.86 18.90
CA GLY A 206 -0.35 -17.84 19.90
C GLY A 206 0.40 -19.06 19.33
N GLY A 207 -0.04 -19.58 18.18
CA GLY A 207 0.67 -20.63 17.45
C GLY A 207 2.06 -20.18 16.99
N SER A 208 2.17 -18.96 16.45
CA SER A 208 3.44 -18.40 15.99
C SER A 208 4.41 -18.16 17.16
N ALA A 209 3.91 -17.68 18.31
CA ALA A 209 4.70 -17.55 19.53
C ALA A 209 5.19 -18.91 20.04
N GLN A 210 4.39 -19.98 19.89
CA GLN A 210 4.82 -21.33 20.25
C GLN A 210 5.97 -21.83 19.36
N ILE A 211 5.92 -21.58 18.05
CA ILE A 211 7.04 -21.88 17.15
C ILE A 211 8.30 -21.09 17.56
N GLY A 212 8.15 -19.85 18.03
CA GLY A 212 9.24 -19.08 18.62
C GLY A 212 9.83 -19.71 19.88
N VAL A 213 8.99 -20.23 20.78
CA VAL A 213 9.45 -20.96 21.97
C VAL A 213 10.19 -22.25 21.58
N ASP A 214 9.65 -23.02 20.62
CA ASP A 214 10.30 -24.22 20.11
C ASP A 214 11.70 -23.91 19.54
N ALA A 215 11.82 -22.80 18.79
CA ALA A 215 13.09 -22.31 18.26
C ALA A 215 14.09 -21.98 19.38
N LEU A 216 13.67 -21.25 20.41
CA LEU A 216 14.50 -20.94 21.58
C LEU A 216 14.93 -22.22 22.33
N HIS A 217 14.03 -23.19 22.51
CA HIS A 217 14.36 -24.47 23.15
C HIS A 217 15.37 -25.28 22.33
N SER A 218 15.29 -25.25 20.99
CA SER A 218 16.28 -25.89 20.10
C SER A 218 17.69 -25.30 20.23
N LEU A 219 17.77 -24.06 20.72
CA LEU A 219 19.02 -23.36 21.04
C LEU A 219 19.45 -23.54 22.49
N HIS A 220 18.76 -24.40 23.25
CA HIS A 220 18.95 -24.54 24.70
C HIS A 220 18.68 -23.25 25.48
N ILE A 221 17.73 -22.42 25.07
CA ILE A 221 17.32 -21.23 25.83
C ILE A 221 16.07 -21.56 26.65
N ASP A 222 16.04 -21.14 27.92
CA ASP A 222 14.82 -21.21 28.73
C ASP A 222 13.84 -20.16 28.23
N ALA A 223 12.63 -20.58 27.86
CA ALA A 223 11.68 -19.70 27.21
C ALA A 223 10.24 -20.16 27.40
N ARG A 224 9.33 -19.20 27.38
CA ARG A 224 7.88 -19.41 27.42
C ARG A 224 7.15 -18.32 26.64
N ARG A 225 5.87 -18.57 26.36
CA ARG A 225 4.95 -17.57 25.80
C ARG A 225 3.94 -17.11 26.86
N GLU A 226 3.48 -15.87 26.73
CA GLU A 226 2.50 -15.27 27.64
C GLU A 226 1.48 -14.43 26.86
N GLU A 227 0.21 -14.55 27.26
CA GLU A 227 -0.90 -13.79 26.67
C GLU A 227 -1.00 -12.41 27.28
N TYR A 228 -1.28 -11.42 26.45
CA TYR A 228 -1.73 -10.10 26.91
C TYR A 228 -3.05 -9.70 26.24
N LEU A 229 -3.86 -8.93 26.99
CA LEU A 229 -5.13 -8.36 26.51
C LEU A 229 -4.92 -6.96 25.92
N TYR A 230 -4.15 -6.14 26.62
CA TYR A 230 -3.77 -4.79 26.23
C TYR A 230 -2.48 -4.46 26.96
N GLU A 231 -1.37 -4.41 26.24
CA GLU A 231 -0.10 -3.99 26.83
C GLU A 231 0.37 -2.73 26.14
N ASP A 232 0.79 -1.78 26.98
CA ASP A 232 1.49 -0.59 26.54
C ASP A 232 2.93 -0.99 26.18
N ILE A 233 3.10 -1.46 24.95
CA ILE A 233 4.39 -1.97 24.43
C ILE A 233 5.43 -0.85 24.33
N SER A 234 4.97 0.39 24.18
CA SER A 234 5.73 1.65 24.18
C SER A 234 6.65 1.78 25.41
N GLY A 235 6.22 1.23 26.55
CA GLY A 235 7.01 1.23 27.79
C GLY A 235 8.25 0.33 27.77
N GLY A 236 8.44 -0.53 26.76
CA GLY A 236 9.61 -1.41 26.64
C GLY A 236 9.66 -2.56 27.65
N ALA A 237 8.57 -2.83 28.36
CA ALA A 237 8.51 -3.80 29.45
C ALA A 237 8.44 -5.27 29.00
N TYR A 238 8.94 -5.59 27.80
CA TYR A 238 8.87 -6.92 27.20
C TYR A 238 10.26 -7.41 26.75
N ASP A 239 10.42 -8.72 26.58
CA ASP A 239 11.60 -9.34 25.98
C ASP A 239 11.41 -9.42 24.45
N MET A 240 10.40 -10.20 24.04
CA MET A 240 9.94 -10.30 22.65
C MET A 240 8.42 -10.15 22.61
N ILE A 241 7.90 -9.57 21.54
CA ILE A 241 6.45 -9.40 21.35
C ILE A 241 6.03 -9.63 19.92
N LEU A 242 4.96 -10.41 19.75
CA LEU A 242 4.39 -10.75 18.45
C LEU A 242 3.13 -9.92 18.19
N TYR A 243 3.14 -9.19 17.08
CA TYR A 243 1.99 -8.47 16.55
C TYR A 243 2.10 -8.29 15.03
N THR A 244 1.01 -7.89 14.40
CA THR A 244 0.95 -7.63 12.96
C THR A 244 1.20 -6.16 12.64
N ILE A 245 1.73 -5.89 11.46
CA ILE A 245 1.92 -4.53 10.93
C ILE A 245 1.34 -4.46 9.54
N ASP A 246 0.59 -3.40 9.27
CA ASP A 246 -0.02 -3.10 7.99
C ASP A 246 0.44 -1.72 7.51
N PHE A 247 0.63 -1.60 6.19
CA PHE A 247 1.07 -0.36 5.55
C PHE A 247 0.04 0.06 4.51
N ASP A 248 -0.46 1.29 4.63
CA ASP A 248 -1.49 1.83 3.74
C ASP A 248 -0.97 2.26 2.36
N ASP A 249 0.35 2.42 2.24
CA ASP A 249 1.04 2.81 1.02
C ASP A 249 2.43 2.16 0.88
N TYR A 250 3.15 2.52 -0.19
CA TYR A 250 4.50 2.03 -0.47
C TYR A 250 5.61 3.00 -0.02
N ASN A 251 5.28 4.04 0.76
CA ASN A 251 6.29 4.91 1.36
C ASN A 251 7.11 4.11 2.39
N ILE A 252 8.43 4.33 2.39
CA ILE A 252 9.38 3.67 3.29
C ILE A 252 10.22 4.66 4.09
N ASP A 253 9.85 5.95 4.10
CA ASP A 253 10.49 6.97 4.93
C ASP A 253 10.44 6.64 6.44
N TRP A 254 9.48 5.81 6.86
CA TRP A 254 9.38 5.28 8.20
C TRP A 254 10.65 4.53 8.64
N LEU A 255 11.45 3.98 7.72
CA LEU A 255 12.76 3.40 8.03
C LEU A 255 13.69 4.44 8.70
N ALA A 256 13.60 5.72 8.36
CA ALA A 256 14.38 6.79 8.99
C ALA A 256 13.91 7.16 10.41
N HIS A 257 12.78 6.63 10.87
CA HIS A 257 12.16 7.01 12.14
C HIS A 257 12.01 5.83 13.10
N GLU A 258 11.53 4.70 12.60
CA GLU A 258 11.18 3.51 13.38
C GLU A 258 12.40 2.81 13.98
N TYR A 259 13.61 3.01 13.45
CA TYR A 259 14.83 2.38 13.95
C TYR A 259 15.95 3.37 14.22
N TRP A 260 15.61 4.66 14.32
CA TRP A 260 16.57 5.70 14.57
C TRP A 260 17.05 5.62 16.03
N SER A 261 18.38 5.61 16.26
CA SER A 261 18.92 5.45 17.61
C SER A 261 18.50 6.58 18.56
N GLU A 262 18.29 7.81 18.07
CA GLU A 262 17.79 8.92 18.92
C GLU A 262 16.38 8.67 19.48
N ASN A 263 15.62 7.78 18.84
CA ASN A 263 14.28 7.39 19.26
C ASN A 263 14.28 6.13 20.15
N ALA A 264 15.41 5.48 20.44
CA ALA A 264 15.43 4.18 21.14
C ALA A 264 14.84 4.21 22.57
N ASP A 265 14.85 5.38 23.20
CA ASP A 265 14.23 5.64 24.51
C ASP A 265 12.92 6.45 24.42
N ASP A 266 12.49 6.81 23.21
CA ASP A 266 11.18 7.44 23.00
C ASP A 266 10.09 6.41 23.28
N TYR A 267 8.98 6.88 23.84
CA TYR A 267 7.86 6.02 24.19
C TYR A 267 7.11 5.57 22.93
N TYR A 268 6.91 6.44 21.95
CA TYR A 268 6.07 6.12 20.78
C TYR A 268 6.84 5.59 19.57
N TRP A 269 8.17 5.59 19.62
CA TRP A 269 9.02 5.29 18.48
C TRP A 269 10.05 4.24 18.83
N ASN A 270 10.55 3.55 17.79
CA ASN A 270 11.59 2.55 17.92
C ASN A 270 11.27 1.54 19.03
N ILE A 271 10.12 0.89 18.88
CA ILE A 271 9.61 -0.10 19.82
C ILE A 271 10.70 -1.13 20.13
N ALA A 272 11.47 -1.57 19.12
CA ALA A 272 12.59 -2.50 19.25
C ALA A 272 13.78 -1.99 20.10
N ARG A 273 13.85 -0.69 20.40
CA ARG A 273 14.95 -0.02 21.09
C ARG A 273 16.29 -0.26 20.41
N PHE A 274 16.26 -0.28 19.08
CA PHE A 274 17.42 -0.58 18.26
C PHE A 274 18.33 0.63 18.14
N GLU A 275 19.63 0.43 18.36
CA GLU A 275 20.64 1.48 18.20
C GLU A 275 21.75 0.95 17.30
N ASN A 276 22.06 1.69 16.22
CA ASN A 276 23.09 1.31 15.27
C ASN A 276 23.61 2.49 14.42
N ASP A 277 24.84 2.94 14.70
CA ASP A 277 25.47 4.06 13.98
C ASP A 277 25.55 3.84 12.46
N THR A 278 25.75 2.61 11.99
CA THR A 278 25.83 2.33 10.55
C THR A 278 24.47 2.45 9.86
N TYR A 279 23.39 2.14 10.57
CA TYR A 279 22.02 2.35 10.11
C TYR A 279 21.71 3.84 10.03
N ASP A 280 22.00 4.57 11.10
CA ASP A 280 21.68 6.00 11.23
C ASP A 280 22.39 6.86 10.17
N ASN A 281 23.56 6.45 9.70
CA ASN A 281 24.29 7.15 8.64
C ASN A 281 23.52 7.24 7.32
N TRP A 282 22.61 6.30 7.04
CA TRP A 282 21.80 6.31 5.81
C TRP A 282 20.55 7.18 5.91
N ARG A 283 20.15 7.55 7.12
CA ARG A 283 18.90 8.25 7.41
C ARG A 283 18.71 9.51 6.58
N ASN A 284 19.74 10.36 6.51
CA ASN A 284 19.64 11.63 5.77
C ASN A 284 19.54 11.41 4.26
N GLN A 285 20.23 10.40 3.70
CA GLN A 285 20.10 10.07 2.28
C GLN A 285 18.72 9.50 1.96
N LEU A 286 18.15 8.68 2.86
CA LEU A 286 16.78 8.21 2.70
C LEU A 286 15.78 9.38 2.68
N LEU A 287 15.87 10.31 3.65
CA LEU A 287 14.90 11.40 3.79
C LEU A 287 15.06 12.51 2.73
N TYR A 288 16.29 12.83 2.34
CA TYR A 288 16.59 14.03 1.54
C TYR A 288 17.20 13.73 0.17
N GLY A 289 17.31 12.44 -0.22
CA GLY A 289 17.62 12.06 -1.59
C GLY A 289 16.59 12.67 -2.55
N THR A 290 17.05 13.14 -3.71
CA THR A 290 16.20 13.82 -4.70
C THR A 290 15.84 12.92 -5.88
N THR A 291 16.49 11.76 -5.96
CA THR A 291 16.28 10.77 -7.01
C THR A 291 15.88 9.43 -6.41
N TYR A 292 15.17 8.63 -7.20
CA TYR A 292 14.82 7.27 -6.81
C TYR A 292 16.07 6.45 -6.47
N GLU A 293 17.15 6.57 -7.26
CA GLU A 293 18.38 5.81 -7.08
C GLU A 293 19.09 6.11 -5.75
N GLU A 294 19.19 7.39 -5.36
CA GLU A 294 19.79 7.80 -4.08
C GLU A 294 19.01 7.24 -2.89
N VAL A 295 17.68 7.35 -2.95
CA VAL A 295 16.78 6.86 -1.90
C VAL A 295 16.80 5.34 -1.84
N TYR A 296 16.82 4.66 -2.99
CA TYR A 296 16.85 3.20 -3.09
C TYR A 296 18.14 2.62 -2.52
N GLU A 297 19.29 3.26 -2.78
CA GLU A 297 20.57 2.86 -2.18
C GLU A 297 20.52 2.90 -0.65
N ALA A 298 20.02 3.99 -0.08
CA ALA A 298 19.86 4.13 1.37
C ALA A 298 18.88 3.10 1.94
N ALA A 299 17.69 2.97 1.32
CA ALA A 299 16.66 2.02 1.72
C ALA A 299 17.17 0.58 1.72
N LYS A 300 17.90 0.19 0.68
CA LYS A 300 18.52 -1.13 0.56
C LYS A 300 19.51 -1.37 1.69
N ALA A 301 20.46 -0.45 1.90
CA ALA A 301 21.47 -0.60 2.93
C ALA A 301 20.84 -0.68 4.34
N MET A 302 19.79 0.09 4.60
CA MET A 302 19.03 0.05 5.85
C MET A 302 18.34 -1.31 6.04
N GLN A 303 17.66 -1.84 5.02
CA GLN A 303 17.05 -3.18 5.06
C GLN A 303 18.10 -4.29 5.33
N GLU A 304 19.27 -4.24 4.68
CA GLU A 304 20.35 -5.21 4.90
C GLU A 304 20.90 -5.17 6.34
N ILE A 305 21.06 -3.96 6.91
CA ILE A 305 21.51 -3.79 8.31
C ILE A 305 20.47 -4.37 9.28
N LEU A 306 19.18 -4.14 9.03
CA LEU A 306 18.10 -4.67 9.85
C LEU A 306 18.03 -6.20 9.75
N HIS A 307 18.12 -6.77 8.54
CA HIS A 307 18.16 -8.22 8.29
C HIS A 307 19.32 -8.90 9.04
N TYR A 308 20.50 -8.27 9.02
CA TYR A 308 21.64 -8.78 9.77
C TYR A 308 21.46 -8.65 11.29
N ASN A 309 20.94 -7.52 11.79
CA ASN A 309 20.90 -7.26 13.22
C ASN A 309 19.67 -7.85 13.93
N VAL A 310 18.60 -8.18 13.19
CA VAL A 310 17.34 -8.75 13.68
C VAL A 310 16.78 -7.99 14.89
N PRO A 311 16.53 -6.67 14.83
CA PRO A 311 15.74 -5.99 15.86
C PRO A 311 14.27 -6.45 15.84
N ARG A 312 13.84 -6.93 14.68
CA ARG A 312 12.52 -7.50 14.41
C ARG A 312 12.72 -8.70 13.48
N LEU A 313 11.95 -9.75 13.70
CA LEU A 313 11.90 -10.93 12.85
C LEU A 313 10.50 -11.00 12.24
N VAL A 314 10.39 -10.82 10.91
CA VAL A 314 9.14 -11.17 10.20
C VAL A 314 8.94 -12.67 10.30
N VAL A 315 7.73 -13.11 10.63
CA VAL A 315 7.43 -14.53 10.84
C VAL A 315 6.54 -15.11 9.74
N TYR A 316 5.73 -14.28 9.08
CA TYR A 316 4.97 -14.64 7.88
C TYR A 316 4.51 -13.37 7.16
N GLU A 317 4.32 -13.46 5.85
CA GLU A 317 3.54 -12.48 5.06
C GLU A 317 2.32 -13.22 4.50
N ASP A 318 1.12 -12.86 4.97
CA ASP A 318 -0.12 -13.56 4.67
C ASP A 318 -0.79 -13.07 3.38
N THR A 319 -1.57 -13.96 2.76
CA THR A 319 -2.38 -13.67 1.59
C THR A 319 -3.82 -13.40 2.02
N TYR A 320 -4.31 -12.22 1.67
CA TYR A 320 -5.70 -11.86 1.86
C TYR A 320 -6.57 -12.34 0.70
N LEU A 321 -7.78 -12.78 1.04
CA LEU A 321 -8.74 -13.39 0.14
C LEU A 321 -10.09 -12.68 0.29
N GLN A 322 -10.64 -12.17 -0.81
CA GLN A 322 -12.00 -11.61 -0.87
C GLN A 322 -12.83 -12.36 -1.90
N ARG A 323 -14.13 -12.46 -1.64
CA ARG A 323 -15.08 -13.18 -2.50
C ARG A 323 -15.95 -12.18 -3.25
N TYR A 324 -16.26 -12.48 -4.50
CA TYR A 324 -17.13 -11.66 -5.31
C TYR A 324 -17.89 -12.48 -6.34
N ARG A 325 -19.06 -11.99 -6.74
CA ARG A 325 -19.87 -12.56 -7.81
C ARG A 325 -19.47 -11.95 -9.15
N ASN A 326 -19.56 -12.75 -10.21
CA ASN A 326 -19.26 -12.32 -11.58
C ASN A 326 -20.39 -12.65 -12.57
N ASP A 327 -21.61 -12.91 -12.07
CA ASP A 327 -22.76 -13.37 -12.85
C ASP A 327 -23.73 -12.24 -13.26
N GLN A 328 -23.72 -11.12 -12.54
CA GLN A 328 -24.49 -9.91 -12.86
C GLN A 328 -23.60 -8.76 -13.36
N PHE A 329 -22.40 -8.63 -12.78
CA PHE A 329 -21.47 -7.54 -13.02
C PHE A 329 -20.11 -8.03 -13.54
N THR A 330 -19.48 -7.19 -14.34
CA THR A 330 -18.09 -7.32 -14.78
C THR A 330 -17.38 -5.98 -14.60
N GLY A 331 -16.09 -5.91 -14.90
CA GLY A 331 -15.26 -4.73 -14.62
C GLY A 331 -14.76 -4.66 -13.18
N HIS A 332 -14.68 -5.80 -12.49
CA HIS A 332 -13.96 -5.93 -11.23
C HIS A 332 -12.46 -5.66 -11.47
N VAL A 333 -11.90 -4.71 -10.72
CA VAL A 333 -10.50 -4.31 -10.81
C VAL A 333 -9.92 -4.41 -9.41
N GLY A 334 -9.41 -5.60 -9.08
CA GLY A 334 -8.73 -5.80 -7.81
C GLY A 334 -7.43 -5.01 -7.76
N ASP A 335 -7.18 -4.37 -6.63
CA ASP A 335 -5.97 -3.59 -6.37
C ASP A 335 -5.21 -4.07 -5.13
N LEU A 336 -3.97 -3.60 -4.96
CA LEU A 336 -3.10 -4.01 -3.86
C LEU A 336 -3.32 -3.23 -2.55
N ARG A 337 -4.28 -2.29 -2.51
CA ARG A 337 -4.58 -1.44 -1.34
C ARG A 337 -5.89 -1.82 -0.66
N LYS A 338 -6.99 -1.84 -1.42
CA LYS A 338 -8.38 -2.10 -1.03
C LYS A 338 -8.98 -3.31 -1.74
N TYR A 339 -8.16 -4.08 -2.47
CA TYR A 339 -8.51 -5.39 -3.03
C TYR A 339 -9.69 -5.31 -4.02
N ILE A 340 -10.57 -6.31 -4.06
CA ILE A 340 -11.65 -6.35 -5.07
C ILE A 340 -12.73 -5.30 -4.80
N THR A 341 -12.87 -4.85 -3.55
CA THR A 341 -13.81 -3.80 -3.14
C THR A 341 -13.23 -2.40 -3.25
N GLY A 342 -12.06 -2.25 -3.86
CA GLY A 342 -11.37 -0.97 -3.98
C GLY A 342 -12.03 0.03 -4.93
N PRO A 343 -11.54 1.29 -4.92
CA PRO A 343 -12.12 2.39 -5.70
C PRO A 343 -12.09 2.12 -7.21
N TRP A 344 -11.16 1.29 -7.70
CA TRP A 344 -11.08 0.95 -9.12
C TRP A 344 -12.18 -0.01 -9.56
N THR A 345 -12.56 -0.98 -8.73
CA THR A 345 -13.79 -1.75 -8.98
C THR A 345 -14.99 -0.82 -8.96
N MET A 346 -15.12 0.06 -7.97
CA MET A 346 -16.25 1.02 -7.92
C MET A 346 -16.28 1.93 -9.14
N ARG A 347 -15.12 2.25 -9.71
CA ARG A 347 -15.00 3.02 -10.95
C ARG A 347 -15.48 2.25 -12.18
N LYS A 348 -15.10 0.97 -12.29
CA LYS A 348 -15.20 0.21 -13.55
C LYS A 348 -16.32 -0.82 -13.56
N ILE A 349 -16.90 -1.19 -12.42
CA ILE A 349 -17.93 -2.20 -12.35
C ILE A 349 -19.17 -1.78 -13.14
N HIS A 350 -19.69 -2.69 -13.97
CA HIS A 350 -20.86 -2.47 -14.83
C HIS A 350 -21.56 -3.79 -15.13
N LYS A 351 -22.82 -3.73 -15.55
CA LYS A 351 -23.59 -4.93 -15.87
C LYS A 351 -22.99 -5.66 -17.07
N ILE A 352 -23.02 -6.99 -17.01
CA ILE A 352 -22.47 -7.86 -18.06
C ILE A 352 -23.16 -7.65 -19.41
N ASP A 353 -24.43 -7.24 -19.41
CA ASP A 353 -25.17 -6.93 -20.64
C ASP A 353 -24.78 -5.57 -21.27
N GLY A 354 -23.86 -4.83 -20.65
CA GLY A 354 -23.39 -3.52 -21.08
C GLY A 354 -24.38 -2.38 -20.83
N THR A 355 -25.51 -2.65 -20.16
CA THR A 355 -26.45 -1.60 -19.78
C THR A 355 -25.89 -0.76 -18.63
N PHE A 356 -26.12 0.54 -18.72
CA PHE A 356 -25.68 1.50 -17.72
C PHE A 356 -26.64 1.51 -16.52
N GLY A 357 -26.11 1.83 -15.34
CA GLY A 357 -26.85 1.92 -14.09
C GLY A 357 -27.00 0.59 -13.35
N GLY A 358 -27.87 0.58 -12.33
CA GLY A 358 -28.02 -0.53 -11.38
C GLY A 358 -27.34 -0.29 -10.04
N THR A 359 -27.47 -1.26 -9.16
CA THR A 359 -27.03 -1.19 -7.76
C THR A 359 -26.09 -2.36 -7.49
N VAL A 360 -24.94 -2.08 -6.91
CA VAL A 360 -23.98 -3.08 -6.42
C VAL A 360 -24.05 -3.11 -4.91
N THR A 361 -24.19 -4.30 -4.31
CA THR A 361 -24.23 -4.46 -2.86
C THR A 361 -22.94 -5.12 -2.36
N ILE A 362 -22.32 -4.55 -1.33
CA ILE A 362 -21.07 -5.02 -0.73
C ILE A 362 -21.34 -5.33 0.73
N GLY A 363 -21.10 -6.56 1.17
CA GLY A 363 -21.17 -6.93 2.58
C GLY A 363 -19.94 -6.44 3.34
N MET A 364 -20.12 -5.93 4.55
CA MET A 364 -19.04 -5.60 5.50
C MET A 364 -19.40 -6.03 6.92
N ALA A 365 -18.40 -6.42 7.71
CA ALA A 365 -18.60 -6.92 9.07
C ALA A 365 -18.93 -5.83 10.09
N GLU A 366 -18.40 -4.63 9.91
CA GLU A 366 -18.56 -3.55 10.88
C GLU A 366 -19.00 -2.25 10.20
N GLU A 367 -19.60 -1.37 10.99
CA GLU A 367 -20.04 -0.07 10.53
C GLU A 367 -18.86 0.94 10.47
N PRO A 368 -18.90 1.92 9.54
CA PRO A 368 -17.99 3.06 9.54
C PRO A 368 -18.00 3.82 10.88
N GLU A 369 -16.82 4.06 11.46
CA GLU A 369 -16.69 4.78 12.73
C GLU A 369 -16.85 6.30 12.59
N SER A 370 -16.49 6.83 11.42
CA SER A 370 -16.44 8.26 11.13
C SER A 370 -16.35 8.54 9.63
N PHE A 371 -16.85 9.69 9.21
CA PHE A 371 -16.69 10.23 7.85
C PHE A 371 -15.82 11.51 7.82
N ASN A 372 -14.98 11.70 8.84
CA ASN A 372 -14.21 12.93 9.08
C ASN A 372 -13.05 13.21 8.10
N ILE A 373 -12.71 12.44 7.08
CA ILE A 373 -11.43 12.52 6.29
C ILE A 373 -10.07 12.61 7.03
N PHE A 374 -9.95 13.21 8.22
CA PHE A 374 -8.70 13.42 8.97
C PHE A 374 -8.52 12.47 10.17
N LEU A 375 -9.59 11.81 10.62
CA LEU A 375 -9.59 10.99 11.83
C LEU A 375 -9.89 9.52 11.57
N GLN A 376 -10.64 9.20 10.53
CA GLN A 376 -11.00 7.83 10.20
C GLN A 376 -9.77 7.06 9.73
N VAL A 377 -9.57 5.89 10.31
CA VAL A 377 -8.49 4.97 9.96
C VAL A 377 -9.01 3.56 9.69
N SER A 378 -10.27 3.30 10.02
CA SER A 378 -10.96 2.05 9.72
C SER A 378 -11.10 1.81 8.21
N ASP A 379 -10.83 0.58 7.76
CA ASP A 379 -11.05 0.13 6.38
C ASP A 379 -12.51 0.26 5.94
N TYR A 380 -13.47 0.11 6.86
CA TYR A 380 -14.90 0.25 6.58
C TYR A 380 -15.28 1.70 6.25
N SER A 381 -14.69 2.67 6.96
CA SER A 381 -14.85 4.09 6.65
C SER A 381 -14.16 4.44 5.32
N LEU A 382 -12.94 3.97 5.11
CA LEU A 382 -12.15 4.29 3.92
C LEU A 382 -12.75 3.70 2.63
N ALA A 383 -13.35 2.51 2.68
CA ALA A 383 -14.06 1.91 1.55
C ALA A 383 -15.16 2.84 0.98
N ILE A 384 -15.73 3.72 1.81
CA ILE A 384 -16.71 4.71 1.41
C ILE A 384 -16.04 6.05 1.08
N VAL A 385 -15.21 6.57 1.99
CA VAL A 385 -14.61 7.92 1.90
C VAL A 385 -13.71 8.10 0.67
N ASP A 386 -12.95 7.07 0.29
CA ASP A 386 -12.05 7.10 -0.87
C ASP A 386 -12.82 7.28 -2.20
N ASN A 387 -14.13 7.04 -2.20
CA ASN A 387 -15.00 7.28 -3.36
C ASN A 387 -15.64 8.68 -3.38
N LEU A 388 -15.43 9.49 -2.34
CA LEU A 388 -16.06 10.80 -2.16
C LEU A 388 -15.10 11.97 -2.43
N TYR A 389 -13.85 11.88 -1.98
CA TYR A 389 -12.90 13.00 -2.03
C TYR A 389 -11.85 12.80 -3.13
N PRO A 390 -11.52 13.85 -3.90
CA PRO A 390 -10.47 13.76 -4.90
C PRO A 390 -9.09 14.07 -4.29
N SER A 391 -8.04 13.66 -4.99
CA SER A 391 -6.64 14.03 -4.74
C SER A 391 -5.97 14.43 -6.07
N LEU A 392 -4.73 14.92 -6.04
CA LEU A 392 -4.00 15.22 -7.30
C LEU A 392 -3.66 13.93 -8.05
N TYR A 393 -3.28 12.89 -7.31
CA TYR A 393 -3.00 11.53 -7.77
C TYR A 393 -3.71 10.54 -6.87
N ASP A 394 -4.06 9.39 -7.41
CA ASP A 394 -4.59 8.23 -6.68
C ASP A 394 -3.62 7.04 -6.82
N TYR A 395 -3.71 6.06 -5.92
CA TYR A 395 -2.95 4.83 -6.02
C TYR A 395 -3.61 3.92 -7.05
N GLY A 396 -2.91 3.61 -8.15
CA GLY A 396 -3.39 2.66 -9.15
C GLY A 396 -3.53 1.24 -8.60
N PRO A 397 -4.11 0.30 -9.39
CA PRO A 397 -4.32 -1.07 -8.95
C PRO A 397 -3.05 -1.80 -8.49
N ASP A 398 -1.92 -1.41 -9.05
CA ASP A 398 -0.58 -1.91 -8.76
C ASP A 398 0.23 -0.98 -7.84
N MET A 399 -0.44 -0.04 -7.15
CA MET A 399 0.14 1.01 -6.30
C MET A 399 1.03 2.02 -7.02
N VAL A 400 1.08 1.98 -8.36
CA VAL A 400 1.73 3.02 -9.15
C VAL A 400 0.83 4.25 -9.16
N PRO A 401 1.36 5.47 -8.91
CA PRO A 401 0.55 6.68 -8.92
C PRO A 401 -0.16 6.90 -10.27
N VAL A 402 -1.47 7.10 -10.22
CA VAL A 402 -2.32 7.43 -11.37
C VAL A 402 -2.83 8.85 -11.20
N GLN A 403 -2.85 9.61 -12.29
CA GLN A 403 -3.40 10.96 -12.30
C GLN A 403 -4.90 10.95 -11.99
N ASP A 404 -5.32 11.78 -11.02
CA ASP A 404 -6.72 12.07 -10.72
C ASP A 404 -7.05 13.52 -11.07
N LEU A 405 -7.01 14.48 -10.14
CA LEU A 405 -7.20 15.90 -10.48
C LEU A 405 -6.05 16.49 -11.30
N ALA A 406 -4.81 15.98 -11.17
CA ALA A 406 -3.67 16.53 -11.89
C ALA A 406 -3.61 16.02 -13.34
N GLU A 407 -3.55 16.91 -14.31
CA GLU A 407 -3.27 16.59 -15.73
C GLU A 407 -1.77 16.48 -16.00
N SER A 408 -0.96 17.22 -15.23
CA SER A 408 0.50 17.15 -15.33
C SER A 408 1.18 17.54 -14.02
N MET A 409 2.44 17.13 -13.88
CA MET A 409 3.30 17.51 -12.77
C MET A 409 4.71 17.80 -13.29
N VAL A 410 5.33 18.84 -12.72
CA VAL A 410 6.77 19.13 -12.85
C VAL A 410 7.36 19.26 -11.45
N ILE A 411 8.47 18.57 -11.20
CA ILE A 411 9.24 18.65 -9.97
C ILE A 411 10.57 19.32 -10.30
N GLU A 412 10.95 20.35 -9.55
CA GLU A 412 12.17 21.12 -9.78
C GLU A 412 12.90 21.40 -8.46
N THR A 413 14.22 21.28 -8.48
CA THR A 413 15.13 21.83 -7.47
C THR A 413 15.80 23.10 -7.99
N HIS A 414 16.65 23.75 -7.17
CA HIS A 414 17.49 24.86 -7.65
C HIS A 414 18.38 24.48 -8.84
N MET A 415 18.79 23.21 -8.93
CA MET A 415 19.65 22.72 -10.00
C MET A 415 18.92 22.64 -11.34
N ASP A 416 17.62 22.36 -11.31
CA ASP A 416 16.76 22.32 -12.49
C ASP A 416 16.28 23.72 -12.90
N ASN A 417 15.94 24.55 -11.89
CA ASN A 417 15.39 25.89 -12.08
C ASN A 417 15.90 26.86 -11.02
N GLN A 418 16.71 27.85 -11.42
CA GLN A 418 17.32 28.85 -10.52
C GLN A 418 16.30 29.74 -9.77
N ASN A 419 15.02 29.72 -10.17
CA ASN A 419 13.94 30.42 -9.45
C ASN A 419 13.41 29.63 -8.24
N VAL A 420 13.78 28.35 -8.10
CA VAL A 420 13.58 27.58 -6.87
C VAL A 420 14.74 27.93 -5.93
N PRO A 421 14.50 28.33 -4.66
CA PRO A 421 15.59 28.63 -3.74
C PRO A 421 16.52 27.42 -3.52
N LEU A 422 17.78 27.67 -3.18
CA LEU A 422 18.74 26.60 -2.94
C LEU A 422 18.28 25.72 -1.77
N GLY A 423 18.27 24.40 -1.98
CA GLY A 423 17.82 23.43 -0.98
C GLY A 423 16.31 23.26 -0.90
N HIS A 424 15.52 23.82 -1.84
CA HIS A 424 14.07 23.67 -1.87
C HIS A 424 13.63 22.68 -2.97
N THR A 425 12.47 22.05 -2.76
CA THR A 425 11.74 21.31 -3.79
C THR A 425 10.50 22.09 -4.21
N ARG A 426 10.28 22.29 -5.50
CA ARG A 426 9.05 22.87 -6.06
C ARG A 426 8.28 21.83 -6.88
N PHE A 427 7.00 21.69 -6.58
CA PHE A 427 6.04 20.98 -7.41
C PHE A 427 5.15 21.98 -8.14
N THR A 428 4.96 21.78 -9.43
CA THR A 428 3.98 22.51 -10.24
C THR A 428 3.01 21.53 -10.85
N PHE A 429 1.71 21.71 -10.59
CA PHE A 429 0.66 20.88 -11.17
C PHE A 429 -0.27 21.73 -12.04
N ASP A 430 -0.66 21.17 -13.18
CA ASP A 430 -1.88 21.59 -13.88
C ASP A 430 -3.01 20.63 -13.49
N ILE A 431 -4.18 21.17 -13.19
CA ILE A 431 -5.35 20.37 -12.80
C ILE A 431 -6.44 20.40 -13.87
N VAL A 432 -7.32 19.40 -13.84
CA VAL A 432 -8.47 19.30 -14.76
C VAL A 432 -9.37 20.54 -14.69
N HIS A 433 -9.89 20.96 -15.84
CA HIS A 433 -10.69 22.19 -15.95
C HIS A 433 -12.19 22.01 -15.70
N ASN A 434 -12.68 20.77 -15.67
CA ASN A 434 -14.10 20.43 -15.58
C ASN A 434 -14.51 19.88 -14.19
N ALA A 435 -13.61 19.84 -13.21
CA ALA A 435 -13.95 19.42 -11.85
C ALA A 435 -14.90 20.41 -11.18
N THR A 436 -15.95 19.87 -10.55
CA THR A 436 -16.98 20.65 -9.86
C THR A 436 -17.37 19.93 -8.58
N TRP A 437 -17.39 20.66 -7.47
CA TRP A 437 -17.90 20.17 -6.19
C TRP A 437 -19.37 19.75 -6.30
N SER A 438 -19.82 18.87 -5.42
CA SER A 438 -21.18 18.31 -5.42
C SER A 438 -22.28 19.37 -5.23
N ASP A 439 -21.94 20.55 -4.72
CA ASP A 439 -22.83 21.71 -4.60
C ASP A 439 -22.88 22.62 -5.86
N GLY A 440 -22.10 22.28 -6.89
CA GLY A 440 -22.01 23.01 -8.15
C GLY A 440 -20.91 24.09 -8.19
N THR A 441 -20.16 24.30 -7.11
CA THR A 441 -19.02 25.22 -7.10
C THR A 441 -17.86 24.63 -7.92
N PRO A 442 -17.26 25.36 -8.89
CA PRO A 442 -16.09 24.87 -9.62
C PRO A 442 -14.93 24.58 -8.67
N LEU A 443 -14.24 23.45 -8.85
CA LEU A 443 -12.99 23.15 -8.15
C LEU A 443 -11.83 23.80 -8.91
N THR A 444 -10.99 24.56 -8.21
CA THR A 444 -9.88 25.31 -8.82
C THR A 444 -8.57 25.09 -8.09
N ALA A 445 -7.47 25.61 -8.64
CA ALA A 445 -6.16 25.58 -7.99
C ALA A 445 -6.16 26.27 -6.62
N GLU A 446 -7.09 27.20 -6.36
CA GLU A 446 -7.23 27.84 -5.05
C GLU A 446 -7.72 26.87 -3.96
N ASP A 447 -8.53 25.87 -4.31
CA ASP A 447 -8.92 24.80 -3.36
C ASP A 447 -7.70 23.94 -2.98
N VAL A 448 -6.84 23.65 -3.96
CA VAL A 448 -5.60 22.91 -3.74
C VAL A 448 -4.64 23.72 -2.86
N VAL A 449 -4.42 25.00 -3.18
CA VAL A 449 -3.61 25.91 -2.34
C VAL A 449 -4.17 26.01 -0.92
N PHE A 450 -5.48 26.18 -0.81
CA PHE A 450 -6.17 26.25 0.47
C PHE A 450 -5.98 24.96 1.27
N THR A 451 -6.03 23.79 0.64
CA THR A 451 -5.82 22.48 1.29
C THR A 451 -4.48 22.43 2.02
N PHE A 452 -3.38 22.74 1.33
CA PHE A 452 -2.05 22.72 1.93
C PHE A 452 -1.84 23.83 2.97
N THR A 453 -2.46 25.00 2.75
CA THR A 453 -2.48 26.07 3.76
C THR A 453 -3.24 25.65 5.00
N TYR A 454 -4.38 24.98 4.83
CA TYR A 454 -5.22 24.48 5.91
C TYR A 454 -4.51 23.40 6.71
N ASP A 455 -3.83 22.47 6.04
CA ASP A 455 -3.06 21.43 6.72
C ASP A 455 -1.91 22.03 7.55
N TYR A 456 -1.21 23.04 7.01
CA TYR A 456 -0.19 23.77 7.74
C TYR A 456 -0.74 24.53 8.95
N GLU A 457 -1.80 25.29 8.77
CA GLU A 457 -2.37 26.12 9.83
C GLU A 457 -3.08 25.28 10.91
N ARG A 458 -3.73 24.17 10.54
CA ARG A 458 -4.38 23.29 11.53
C ARG A 458 -3.38 22.51 12.38
N ALA A 459 -2.15 22.32 11.89
CA ALA A 459 -1.14 21.53 12.58
C ALA A 459 -0.82 22.05 14.00
N GLN A 460 -1.02 23.34 14.27
CA GLN A 460 -0.89 23.92 15.61
C GLN A 460 -1.91 23.36 16.63
N TYR A 461 -2.98 22.73 16.15
CA TYR A 461 -4.03 22.09 16.95
C TYR A 461 -3.88 20.55 16.98
N MET A 462 -2.80 20.00 16.43
CA MET A 462 -2.50 18.56 16.42
C MET A 462 -1.44 18.21 17.47
N THR A 463 -1.43 16.95 17.94
CA THR A 463 -0.36 16.43 18.80
C THR A 463 -0.19 14.92 18.54
N PRO A 464 0.97 14.46 18.04
CA PRO A 464 2.13 15.25 17.59
C PRO A 464 1.86 16.01 16.27
N ILE A 465 2.69 17.03 15.99
CA ILE A 465 2.66 17.75 14.71
C ILE A 465 3.33 16.87 13.63
N PRO A 466 2.66 16.56 12.51
CA PRO A 466 3.29 15.81 11.41
C PRO A 466 4.53 16.53 10.86
N ARG A 467 5.63 15.80 10.66
CA ARG A 467 6.95 16.41 10.32
C ARG A 467 6.98 17.08 8.96
N PHE A 468 6.37 16.46 7.94
CA PHE A 468 6.38 16.97 6.56
C PHE A 468 5.65 18.29 6.39
N ILE A 469 4.63 18.55 7.20
CA ILE A 469 3.92 19.83 7.24
C ILE A 469 4.91 20.95 7.60
N GLY A 470 5.88 20.68 8.49
CA GLY A 470 6.86 21.66 8.94
C GLY A 470 7.83 22.14 7.85
N ASN A 471 7.95 21.42 6.74
CA ASN A 471 8.82 21.80 5.62
C ASN A 471 8.08 22.52 4.49
N LEU A 472 6.74 22.53 4.50
CA LEU A 472 5.95 23.30 3.52
C LEU A 472 6.21 24.79 3.74
N THR A 473 6.73 25.48 2.72
CA THR A 473 7.07 26.92 2.82
C THR A 473 6.08 27.80 2.08
N SER A 474 5.51 27.32 0.97
CA SER A 474 4.47 28.07 0.24
C SER A 474 3.61 27.16 -0.63
N ALA A 475 2.35 27.55 -0.79
CA ALA A 475 1.48 27.07 -1.85
C ALA A 475 0.77 28.29 -2.47
N TYR A 476 0.68 28.36 -3.80
CA TYR A 476 -0.01 29.44 -4.50
C TYR A 476 -0.49 29.02 -5.88
N ALA A 477 -1.48 29.74 -6.41
CA ALA A 477 -2.09 29.47 -7.71
C ALA A 477 -1.73 30.58 -8.72
N PRO A 478 -0.73 30.39 -9.60
CA PRO A 478 -0.44 31.36 -10.67
C PRO A 478 -1.59 31.58 -11.65
N THR A 479 -2.47 30.57 -11.80
CA THR A 479 -3.67 30.63 -12.64
C THR A 479 -4.78 29.80 -12.00
N THR A 480 -6.01 29.92 -12.50
CA THR A 480 -7.18 29.14 -12.01
C THR A 480 -6.96 27.62 -11.96
N TYR A 481 -6.09 27.08 -12.81
CA TYR A 481 -5.88 25.62 -12.93
C TYR A 481 -4.41 25.21 -12.81
N ARG A 482 -3.57 26.12 -12.30
CA ARG A 482 -2.16 25.82 -12.02
C ARG A 482 -1.86 26.11 -10.57
N VAL A 483 -1.31 25.14 -9.87
CA VAL A 483 -0.86 25.25 -8.48
C VAL A 483 0.64 25.00 -8.39
N ILE A 484 1.29 25.76 -7.50
CA ILE A 484 2.69 25.57 -7.14
C ILE A 484 2.76 25.32 -5.63
N ILE A 485 3.51 24.30 -5.24
CA ILE A 485 3.76 23.90 -3.85
C ILE A 485 5.28 23.83 -3.66
N GLU A 486 5.79 24.48 -2.62
CA GLU A 486 7.23 24.55 -2.34
C GLU A 486 7.55 24.11 -0.93
N PHE A 487 8.63 23.35 -0.79
CA PHE A 487 9.20 22.89 0.48
C PHE A 487 10.59 23.50 0.67
N ASP A 488 10.96 23.78 1.92
CA ASP A 488 12.25 24.37 2.31
C ASP A 488 13.42 23.38 2.41
N THR A 489 13.18 22.13 2.00
CA THR A 489 14.17 21.06 1.89
C THR A 489 13.99 20.30 0.58
N GLU A 490 15.03 19.55 0.20
CA GLU A 490 15.03 18.63 -0.93
C GLU A 490 14.60 17.23 -0.47
N SER A 491 13.58 16.64 -1.10
CA SER A 491 13.15 15.26 -0.78
C SER A 491 12.30 14.63 -1.88
N TYR A 492 12.60 13.37 -2.20
CA TYR A 492 11.78 12.49 -3.04
C TYR A 492 10.38 12.26 -2.45
N TRP A 493 10.24 12.23 -1.13
CA TRP A 493 9.00 11.83 -0.44
C TRP A 493 7.89 12.88 -0.49
N TYR A 494 8.21 14.13 -0.84
CA TYR A 494 7.20 15.20 -0.95
C TYR A 494 6.13 14.92 -1.99
N PHE A 495 6.40 14.06 -2.98
CA PHE A 495 5.38 13.62 -3.90
C PHE A 495 4.24 12.87 -3.21
N ASN A 496 4.51 12.00 -2.22
CA ASN A 496 3.44 11.26 -1.54
C ASN A 496 2.49 12.22 -0.82
N TYR A 497 3.04 13.23 -0.14
CA TYR A 497 2.23 14.24 0.53
C TYR A 497 1.46 15.12 -0.46
N CYS A 498 2.10 15.62 -1.52
CA CYS A 498 1.43 16.48 -2.49
C CYS A 498 0.39 15.74 -3.35
N GLY A 499 0.70 14.51 -3.75
CA GLY A 499 -0.09 13.72 -4.68
C GLY A 499 -1.37 13.18 -4.06
N PHE A 500 -1.27 12.59 -2.87
CA PHE A 500 -2.34 11.76 -2.29
C PHE A 500 -3.17 12.47 -1.21
N THR A 501 -2.86 13.73 -0.87
CA THR A 501 -3.69 14.50 0.07
C THR A 501 -5.06 14.79 -0.53
N TYR A 502 -6.13 14.55 0.24
CA TYR A 502 -7.50 14.92 -0.14
C TYR A 502 -7.64 16.42 -0.28
N ILE A 503 -8.18 16.86 -1.42
CA ILE A 503 -8.44 18.27 -1.68
C ILE A 503 -9.70 18.71 -0.94
N LEU A 504 -9.61 19.85 -0.26
CA LEU A 504 -10.66 20.43 0.55
C LEU A 504 -11.42 21.51 -0.23
N PRO A 505 -12.75 21.56 -0.14
CA PRO A 505 -13.54 22.69 -0.63
C PRO A 505 -13.28 23.94 0.22
N GLN A 506 -12.61 24.94 -0.35
CA GLN A 506 -12.21 26.16 0.38
C GLN A 506 -13.42 26.87 1.02
N HIS A 507 -14.54 26.95 0.31
CA HIS A 507 -15.76 27.63 0.77
C HIS A 507 -16.45 26.91 1.95
N ILE A 508 -16.06 25.68 2.26
CA ILE A 508 -16.58 24.90 3.40
C ILE A 508 -15.64 24.93 4.60
N PHE A 509 -14.33 24.86 4.36
CA PHE A 509 -13.33 24.75 5.43
C PHE A 509 -12.73 26.09 5.86
N ASN A 510 -13.02 27.19 5.16
CA ASN A 510 -12.49 28.51 5.51
C ASN A 510 -12.78 28.92 6.97
N ASN A 511 -11.93 29.80 7.49
CA ASN A 511 -11.97 30.21 8.89
C ASN A 511 -12.99 31.35 9.18
N GLU A 512 -13.66 31.89 8.16
CA GLU A 512 -14.60 33.01 8.35
C GLU A 512 -16.01 32.52 8.65
N THR A 513 -16.51 31.57 7.86
CA THR A 513 -17.87 31.04 7.95
C THR A 513 -17.92 29.52 7.92
N GLY A 514 -16.80 28.85 7.67
CA GLY A 514 -16.69 27.40 7.55
C GLY A 514 -16.32 26.69 8.85
N ILE A 515 -15.84 25.46 8.70
CA ILE A 515 -15.38 24.60 9.81
C ILE A 515 -14.18 25.25 10.56
N GLY A 516 -13.36 26.00 9.82
CA GLY A 516 -12.16 26.64 10.36
C GLY A 516 -11.09 25.64 10.83
N TYR A 517 -9.95 26.14 11.26
CA TYR A 517 -8.80 25.29 11.62
C TYR A 517 -8.97 24.52 12.92
N GLN A 518 -9.90 24.92 13.80
CA GLN A 518 -10.13 24.26 15.09
C GLN A 518 -11.22 23.18 15.02
N GLY A 519 -12.12 23.26 14.04
CA GLY A 519 -13.23 22.31 13.88
C GLY A 519 -12.86 21.04 13.10
N TRP A 520 -11.61 20.92 12.64
CA TRP A 520 -11.15 19.82 11.78
C TRP A 520 -11.40 18.43 12.38
N ASN A 521 -11.31 18.29 13.71
CA ASN A 521 -11.45 17.03 14.43
C ASN A 521 -12.86 16.78 14.96
N THR A 522 -13.80 17.71 14.79
CA THR A 522 -15.19 17.55 15.21
C THR A 522 -16.15 17.38 14.03
N TRP A 523 -15.73 17.77 12.83
CA TRP A 523 -16.50 17.64 11.59
C TRP A 523 -16.74 16.17 11.18
N ASN A 524 -17.97 15.80 10.89
CA ASN A 524 -18.43 14.46 10.55
C ASN A 524 -19.72 14.52 9.69
N PRO A 525 -19.60 14.83 8.39
CA PRO A 525 -20.67 15.32 7.51
C PRO A 525 -21.76 14.31 7.11
N VAL A 526 -21.74 13.11 7.68
CA VAL A 526 -22.73 12.04 7.46
C VAL A 526 -23.51 11.75 8.74
N PHE A 527 -22.81 11.68 9.86
CA PHE A 527 -23.44 11.46 11.16
C PHE A 527 -24.00 12.75 11.77
N ASP A 528 -23.50 13.92 11.36
CA ASP A 528 -24.13 15.20 11.64
C ASP A 528 -24.72 15.81 10.35
N PRO A 529 -26.05 15.83 10.17
CA PRO A 529 -26.69 16.37 8.98
C PRO A 529 -26.64 17.90 8.90
N GLU A 530 -26.29 18.60 9.99
CA GLU A 530 -26.09 20.07 9.98
C GLU A 530 -24.71 20.44 9.40
N GLU A 531 -23.80 19.47 9.33
CA GLU A 531 -22.46 19.69 8.82
C GLU A 531 -22.40 19.50 7.29
N PRO A 532 -21.62 20.35 6.59
CA PRO A 532 -21.57 20.34 5.14
C PRO A 532 -20.87 19.08 4.60
N ASN A 533 -21.54 18.39 3.67
CA ASN A 533 -21.02 17.25 2.92
C ASN A 533 -20.82 17.61 1.44
N VAL A 534 -19.76 18.35 1.16
CA VAL A 534 -19.40 18.78 -0.20
C VAL A 534 -18.15 18.05 -0.65
N ASN A 535 -18.24 17.35 -1.78
CA ASN A 535 -17.20 16.42 -2.25
C ASN A 535 -17.18 16.37 -3.79
N CYS A 536 -16.20 15.71 -4.41
CA CYS A 536 -15.97 15.77 -5.86
C CYS A 536 -15.54 14.42 -6.48
N GLY A 537 -15.74 13.32 -5.76
CA GLY A 537 -15.41 11.97 -6.20
C GLY A 537 -16.40 11.36 -7.19
N PRO A 538 -16.18 10.10 -7.62
CA PRO A 538 -17.11 9.35 -8.47
C PRO A 538 -18.51 9.22 -7.90
N TYR A 539 -18.62 9.19 -6.58
CA TYR A 539 -19.87 9.01 -5.87
C TYR A 539 -20.07 10.13 -4.86
N THR A 540 -21.33 10.31 -4.46
CA THR A 540 -21.74 11.17 -3.36
C THR A 540 -22.49 10.33 -2.35
N PHE A 541 -22.34 10.63 -1.05
CA PHE A 541 -23.13 9.97 -0.02
C PHE A 541 -24.63 10.21 -0.24
N SER A 542 -25.45 9.17 -0.07
CA SER A 542 -26.89 9.22 -0.31
C SER A 542 -27.70 9.09 0.97
N ASN A 543 -27.63 7.94 1.65
CA ASN A 543 -28.34 7.65 2.89
C ASN A 543 -27.70 6.48 3.64
N TYR A 544 -28.13 6.27 4.89
CA TYR A 544 -27.75 5.12 5.70
C TYR A 544 -28.87 4.77 6.68
N GLU A 545 -28.78 3.56 7.22
CA GLU A 545 -29.48 3.11 8.42
C GLU A 545 -28.43 2.44 9.31
N VAL A 546 -28.23 3.01 10.52
CA VAL A 546 -27.18 2.59 11.46
C VAL A 546 -27.29 1.10 11.75
N GLY A 547 -26.17 0.38 11.64
CA GLY A 547 -26.12 -1.07 11.80
C GLY A 547 -26.80 -1.88 10.69
N GLU A 548 -27.33 -1.25 9.63
CA GLU A 548 -27.94 -1.96 8.50
C GLU A 548 -27.22 -1.71 7.18
N PHE A 549 -27.13 -0.44 6.71
CA PHE A 549 -26.48 -0.15 5.43
C PHE A 549 -26.04 1.31 5.28
N TYR A 550 -25.11 1.54 4.34
CA TYR A 550 -24.63 2.85 3.90
C TYR A 550 -24.61 2.90 2.38
N THR A 551 -25.18 3.94 1.78
CA THR A 551 -25.34 4.04 0.32
C THR A 551 -24.61 5.25 -0.23
N ILE A 552 -23.84 5.03 -1.29
CA ILE A 552 -23.30 6.08 -2.15
C ILE A 552 -23.92 5.99 -3.53
N LYS A 553 -24.20 7.15 -4.15
CA LYS A 553 -24.81 7.26 -5.48
C LYS A 553 -23.87 7.97 -6.43
N ARG A 554 -23.90 7.60 -7.72
CA ARG A 554 -23.05 8.21 -8.74
C ARG A 554 -23.15 9.74 -8.70
N ASN A 555 -22.00 10.39 -8.74
CA ASN A 555 -21.88 11.83 -8.92
C ASN A 555 -22.01 12.16 -10.42
N PRO A 556 -23.10 12.81 -10.86
CA PRO A 556 -23.28 13.15 -12.27
C PRO A 556 -22.29 14.21 -12.78
N ASN A 557 -21.66 14.96 -11.88
CA ASN A 557 -20.71 16.02 -12.20
C ASN A 557 -19.24 15.54 -12.12
N PHE A 558 -19.03 14.24 -11.94
CA PHE A 558 -17.68 13.70 -11.85
C PHE A 558 -16.90 13.92 -13.16
N TYR A 559 -15.66 14.39 -13.06
CA TYR A 559 -14.90 14.93 -14.19
C TYR A 559 -14.32 13.87 -15.15
N TYR A 560 -14.33 12.59 -14.79
CA TYR A 560 -14.11 11.47 -15.73
C TYR A 560 -15.40 10.66 -16.02
N SER A 561 -16.57 11.25 -15.80
CA SER A 561 -17.86 10.65 -16.17
C SER A 561 -17.96 10.49 -17.69
N THR A 562 -18.41 9.31 -18.13
CA THR A 562 -18.74 9.04 -19.55
C THR A 562 -20.02 9.72 -20.01
N PHE A 563 -20.78 10.32 -19.09
CA PHE A 563 -22.04 10.96 -19.39
C PHE A 563 -21.85 12.46 -19.59
N SER A 564 -21.69 12.88 -20.86
CA SER A 564 -21.92 14.28 -21.20
C SER A 564 -23.42 14.53 -21.06
N ILE A 565 -23.84 15.38 -20.11
CA ILE A 565 -25.22 15.87 -20.07
C ILE A 565 -25.44 16.67 -21.36
N ASP A 566 -26.04 16.02 -22.35
CA ASP A 566 -26.48 16.69 -23.58
C ASP A 566 -27.72 17.52 -23.24
N SER A 567 -27.52 18.63 -22.54
CA SER A 567 -28.54 19.64 -22.31
C SER A 567 -28.67 20.52 -23.55
N SER A 568 -29.07 19.90 -24.66
CA SER A 568 -29.67 20.61 -25.79
C SER A 568 -30.81 19.79 -26.41
N THR A 569 -32.01 20.00 -25.87
CA THR A 569 -33.21 19.88 -26.70
C THR A 569 -33.10 20.95 -27.80
N THR A 570 -32.60 20.59 -28.98
CA THR A 570 -32.72 21.44 -30.16
C THR A 570 -33.01 20.60 -31.39
N THR A 571 -34.30 20.57 -31.72
CA THR A 571 -34.91 20.56 -33.05
C THR A 571 -33.97 20.28 -34.24
N ASN A 572 -34.24 19.14 -34.88
CA ASN A 572 -33.78 18.76 -36.22
C ASN A 572 -33.69 19.96 -37.18
N SER A 573 -32.49 20.26 -37.65
CA SER A 573 -32.26 21.03 -38.87
C SER A 573 -31.05 20.44 -39.57
N SER A 574 -31.35 19.59 -40.56
CA SER A 574 -30.44 19.02 -41.53
C SER A 574 -29.61 20.11 -42.23
N SER A 575 -28.29 19.99 -42.15
CA SER A 575 -27.39 20.59 -43.14
C SER A 575 -26.26 19.62 -43.46
N THR A 576 -26.13 19.36 -44.76
CA THR A 576 -25.15 18.54 -45.45
C THR A 576 -23.73 19.07 -45.26
N THR A 577 -22.80 18.22 -44.82
CA THR A 577 -21.35 18.49 -44.86
C THR A 577 -20.69 17.65 -45.95
N ASN A 578 -20.03 18.33 -46.89
CA ASN A 578 -19.21 17.73 -47.94
C ASN A 578 -17.96 17.09 -47.32
N GLN A 579 -17.66 15.86 -47.75
CA GLN A 579 -16.39 15.20 -47.50
C GLN A 579 -15.25 15.94 -48.22
N THR A 580 -14.24 16.36 -47.47
CA THR A 580 -12.88 16.60 -47.98
C THR A 580 -11.95 15.62 -47.29
N ASN A 581 -11.41 14.70 -48.09
CA ASN A 581 -10.34 13.79 -47.71
C ASN A 581 -9.06 14.61 -47.49
N ASP A 582 -8.66 14.78 -46.24
CA ASP A 582 -7.27 15.07 -45.89
C ASP A 582 -6.70 13.88 -45.13
N SER A 583 -5.71 13.24 -45.75
CA SER A 583 -4.91 12.15 -45.22
C SER A 583 -4.06 12.66 -44.06
N PHE A 584 -4.31 12.17 -42.85
CA PHE A 584 -3.40 12.35 -41.72
C PHE A 584 -2.20 11.40 -41.85
N PRO A 585 -0.96 11.87 -41.62
CA PRO A 585 0.23 11.02 -41.65
C PRO A 585 0.21 10.02 -40.49
N LEU A 586 0.64 8.78 -40.79
CA LEU A 586 0.81 7.67 -39.83
C LEU A 586 1.57 8.15 -38.59
N ASN A 587 0.89 8.17 -37.44
CA ASN A 587 1.51 8.31 -36.13
C ASN A 587 1.95 6.92 -35.64
N TRP A 588 3.25 6.72 -35.45
CA TRP A 588 3.86 5.46 -35.00
C TRP A 588 3.81 5.27 -33.47
N SER A 589 2.90 5.94 -32.75
CA SER A 589 2.80 5.86 -31.29
C SER A 589 1.91 4.72 -30.76
N TYR A 590 1.45 3.81 -31.61
CA TYR A 590 0.71 2.61 -31.19
C TYR A 590 1.52 1.35 -31.54
N ALA A 591 2.44 0.97 -30.67
CA ALA A 591 2.94 -0.38 -30.55
C ALA A 591 3.72 -0.53 -29.24
N VAL A 592 3.09 -1.10 -28.22
CA VAL A 592 3.44 -2.39 -27.59
C VAL A 592 2.83 -2.41 -26.19
N SER A 593 1.78 -3.23 -26.04
CA SER A 593 1.17 -3.61 -24.77
C SER A 593 1.32 -5.14 -24.59
N ILE A 594 1.74 -5.56 -23.39
CA ILE A 594 1.61 -6.89 -22.75
C ILE A 594 2.61 -7.97 -23.29
N THR A 595 3.43 -8.70 -22.50
CA THR A 595 3.10 -9.59 -21.36
C THR A 595 4.28 -9.88 -20.41
N LEU A 596 3.96 -9.96 -19.11
CA LEU A 596 4.55 -10.58 -17.90
C LEU A 596 5.86 -11.40 -18.00
N ALA A 597 6.79 -11.12 -17.07
CA ALA A 597 7.19 -12.00 -15.95
C ALA A 597 8.63 -11.71 -15.50
N SER A 598 8.82 -11.63 -14.18
CA SER A 598 10.08 -11.58 -13.42
C SER A 598 10.95 -10.32 -13.52
N GLY A 599 11.34 -9.82 -12.35
CA GLY A 599 12.65 -9.20 -12.15
C GLY A 599 12.78 -7.75 -12.61
N SER A 600 12.39 -6.87 -11.70
CA SER A 600 13.16 -5.73 -11.22
C SER A 600 14.57 -5.51 -11.82
N THR A 601 14.87 -4.22 -12.04
CA THR A 601 16.16 -3.50 -11.90
C THR A 601 17.17 -3.25 -13.03
N ILE A 602 17.04 -3.72 -14.28
CA ILE A 602 18.03 -3.33 -15.35
C ILE A 602 17.45 -2.44 -16.47
N VAL A 603 16.13 -2.46 -16.69
CA VAL A 603 15.57 -1.97 -17.97
C VAL A 603 15.28 -0.47 -17.99
N ILE A 604 14.88 0.18 -16.90
CA ILE A 604 14.55 1.62 -16.90
C ILE A 604 15.82 2.48 -17.04
N ILE A 605 16.91 2.12 -16.36
CA ILE A 605 18.20 2.82 -16.51
C ILE A 605 18.83 2.54 -17.88
N TYR A 606 18.74 1.31 -18.41
CA TYR A 606 19.27 0.99 -19.75
C TYR A 606 18.45 1.62 -20.88
N CYS A 607 17.12 1.73 -20.74
CA CYS A 607 16.28 2.37 -21.76
C CYS A 607 16.43 3.89 -21.77
N THR A 608 16.54 4.56 -20.62
CA THR A 608 16.80 6.00 -20.56
C THR A 608 18.22 6.33 -21.06
N VAL A 609 19.23 5.53 -20.69
CA VAL A 609 20.62 5.68 -21.21
C VAL A 609 20.74 5.31 -22.70
N ALA A 610 19.94 4.36 -23.21
CA ALA A 610 19.88 4.04 -24.64
C ALA A 610 19.13 5.10 -25.46
N ILE A 611 18.08 5.73 -24.91
CA ILE A 611 17.38 6.87 -25.52
C ILE A 611 18.31 8.10 -25.58
N ILE A 612 19.13 8.32 -24.55
CA ILE A 612 20.12 9.40 -24.51
C ILE A 612 21.33 9.10 -25.43
N ARG A 613 21.83 7.85 -25.49
CA ARG A 613 22.92 7.45 -26.42
C ARG A 613 22.47 7.50 -27.89
N LYS A 614 21.27 7.03 -28.21
CA LYS A 614 20.72 7.06 -29.57
C LYS A 614 20.46 8.48 -30.06
N ARG A 615 19.95 9.39 -29.19
CA ARG A 615 19.83 10.83 -29.50
C ARG A 615 21.20 11.52 -29.70
N LYS A 616 22.26 11.05 -29.03
CA LYS A 616 23.63 11.59 -29.17
C LYS A 616 24.34 11.08 -30.43
N GLU A 617 24.13 9.82 -30.81
CA GLU A 617 24.67 9.25 -32.07
C GLU A 617 23.94 9.80 -33.31
N GLU A 618 22.62 10.04 -33.23
CA GLU A 618 21.84 10.67 -34.29
C GLU A 618 22.19 12.16 -34.48
N SER A 619 22.48 12.90 -33.40
CA SER A 619 22.94 14.31 -33.51
C SER A 619 24.36 14.43 -34.07
N ILE A 620 25.26 13.49 -33.74
CA ILE A 620 26.60 13.42 -34.34
C ILE A 620 26.55 13.04 -35.83
N LEU A 621 25.61 12.19 -36.25
CA LEU A 621 25.42 11.84 -37.67
C LEU A 621 24.81 12.99 -38.50
N LEU A 622 23.93 13.79 -37.90
CA LEU A 622 23.36 15.01 -38.51
C LEU A 622 24.42 16.13 -38.63
N HIS A 623 25.26 16.31 -37.62
CA HIS A 623 26.33 17.33 -37.64
C HIS A 623 27.48 16.96 -38.60
N THR A 624 27.74 15.68 -38.83
CA THR A 624 28.78 15.23 -39.79
C THR A 624 28.31 15.25 -41.25
N LYS A 625 26.99 15.27 -41.49
CA LYS A 625 26.40 15.44 -42.84
C LYS A 625 26.30 16.89 -43.27
N GLU A 626 26.12 17.83 -42.35
CA GLU A 626 26.11 19.28 -42.65
C GLU A 626 27.51 19.88 -42.78
N LEU A 627 28.57 19.16 -42.39
CA LEU A 627 29.97 19.59 -42.57
C LEU A 627 30.65 19.00 -43.83
N ASN A 628 29.95 18.18 -44.62
CA ASN A 628 30.49 17.56 -45.86
C ASN A 628 29.58 17.72 -47.10
N GLN A 629 28.65 18.67 -47.08
CA GLN A 629 28.00 19.26 -48.27
C GLN A 629 28.28 20.76 -48.29
#